data_AF-A0AB34HLN8-F1
#
_entry.id   AF-A0AB34HLN8-F1
#
_cell.length_a   1.000
_cell.length_b   1.000
_cell.length_c   1.000
_cell.angle_alpha   90.00
_cell.angle_beta   90.00
_cell.angle_gamma   90.00
#
_symmetry.space_group_name_H-M   'P 1'
#
loop_
_entity.id
_entity.type
_entity.pdbx_description
1 polymer ?
#
loop_
_entity_poly.entity_id
_entity_poly.type
_entity_poly.pdbx_seq_one_letter_code
_entity_poly.pdbx_strand_id
1 'polypeptide(L)'
;MSGKRPAEPVPGRAGKRGKKEVMAKFSDAVTEETLKKQVAEAWSRRTPFRHEAIVMDMDPFLHCVIPNFIESENFLEGLQKELLNLDFHEKYNDLYKFQQETILSSFSFYLTDALLCHDDELEGRRIAFILYLVPPWDRSLGGTLDLYNVDEHFQPKQIVKSLIPSWNTLVFFEVSPVSFHQVSEVLSEEKSRLSISGWFHGPSLTRPPTYFEPLIPRSPHIPQDHEILYDWINPTYLDMEYQVQIQEEFEESSEILLKEFLKPEKFAEVCEALEKGDVEWSSRGPPNKRFYEKAEESKLPDILKDCMALFRSETMFLLLSNFTGLKLHFLAPSEEGELEDKKEGEAASAADDTEEGPSRSSEPESRRAAISSSSQQSNEQTDPEPEENDAKKGWEPEYGGFTSYIAKGEDEE
;
A
#
# COMPACT_ATOMS: atom_id res chain seq x y z
N MET A 1 43.53 79.84 -23.47
CA MET A 1 44.04 78.83 -24.42
C MET A 1 44.16 77.49 -23.71
N SER A 2 43.76 76.41 -24.39
CA SER A 2 43.82 74.98 -24.01
C SER A 2 42.91 74.57 -22.85
N GLY A 3 41.90 73.70 -22.95
CA GLY A 3 41.45 72.81 -24.03
C GLY A 3 40.69 71.64 -23.36
N LYS A 4 39.36 71.57 -23.50
CA LYS A 4 38.56 70.39 -23.09
C LYS A 4 37.86 69.84 -24.33
N ARG A 5 38.12 68.56 -24.62
CA ARG A 5 37.57 67.77 -25.74
C ARG A 5 36.05 67.56 -25.58
N PRO A 6 35.30 67.38 -26.68
CA PRO A 6 33.88 67.05 -26.65
C PRO A 6 33.67 65.55 -26.35
N ALA A 7 32.60 65.23 -25.64
CA ALA A 7 32.14 63.85 -25.48
C ALA A 7 31.20 63.49 -26.64
N GLU A 8 31.51 62.42 -27.37
CA GLU A 8 30.63 61.77 -28.34
C GLU A 8 29.57 60.89 -27.64
N PRO A 9 28.36 60.75 -28.20
CA PRO A 9 27.32 59.87 -27.69
C PRO A 9 27.44 58.45 -28.29
N VAL A 10 27.43 57.42 -27.44
CA VAL A 10 27.41 55.99 -27.84
C VAL A 10 26.44 55.26 -26.88
N PRO A 11 25.78 54.15 -27.28
CA PRO A 11 24.47 54.13 -27.90
C PRO A 11 23.43 53.40 -27.04
N GLY A 12 22.17 53.59 -27.44
CA GLY A 12 20.94 52.86 -27.08
C GLY A 12 21.00 51.74 -26.04
N ARG A 13 20.25 51.95 -24.97
CA ARG A 13 19.64 50.91 -24.12
C ARG A 13 19.15 49.75 -25.00
N ALA A 14 19.78 48.58 -24.86
CA ALA A 14 19.10 47.32 -25.15
C ALA A 14 17.93 47.23 -24.17
N GLY A 15 16.72 47.53 -24.67
CA GLY A 15 15.50 47.31 -23.91
C GLY A 15 15.47 45.85 -23.49
N LYS A 16 15.44 45.60 -22.18
CA LYS A 16 14.92 44.35 -21.64
C LYS A 16 13.55 44.17 -22.31
N ARG A 17 13.45 43.26 -23.28
CA ARG A 17 12.15 42.72 -23.71
C ARG A 17 11.59 42.12 -22.43
N GLY A 18 10.66 42.83 -21.79
CA GLY A 18 9.91 42.28 -20.69
C GLY A 18 9.34 40.95 -21.16
N LYS A 19 9.54 39.87 -20.38
CA LYS A 19 8.74 38.67 -20.52
C LYS A 19 7.29 39.18 -20.55
N LYS A 20 6.62 39.10 -21.70
CA LYS A 20 5.17 39.28 -21.75
C LYS A 20 4.64 38.19 -20.82
N GLU A 21 4.03 38.58 -19.70
CA GLU A 21 3.20 37.66 -18.93
C GLU A 21 2.15 37.11 -19.90
N VAL A 22 2.34 35.85 -20.29
CA VAL A 22 1.32 35.12 -21.02
C VAL A 22 0.31 34.71 -19.96
N MET A 23 -0.72 35.53 -19.79
CA MET A 23 -1.84 35.17 -18.92
C MET A 23 -2.62 34.06 -19.62
N ALA A 24 -2.38 32.82 -19.21
CA ALA A 24 -3.14 31.68 -19.71
C ALA A 24 -4.61 31.82 -19.36
N LYS A 25 -5.47 31.37 -20.27
CA LYS A 25 -6.92 31.28 -20.05
C LYS A 25 -7.33 29.83 -20.12
N PHE A 26 -8.32 29.49 -19.31
CA PHE A 26 -9.07 28.25 -19.45
C PHE A 26 -9.91 28.31 -20.72
N SER A 27 -10.32 27.14 -21.21
CA SER A 27 -11.20 27.01 -22.37
C SER A 27 -12.42 27.94 -22.27
N ASP A 28 -12.64 28.78 -23.28
CA ASP A 28 -13.80 29.65 -23.38
C ASP A 28 -15.10 28.85 -23.23
N ALA A 29 -15.13 27.61 -23.71
CA ALA A 29 -16.27 26.70 -23.62
C ALA A 29 -16.72 26.48 -22.17
N VAL A 30 -15.80 26.32 -21.21
CA VAL A 30 -16.15 26.11 -19.78
C VAL A 30 -16.45 27.41 -19.03
N THR A 31 -16.20 28.56 -19.66
CA THR A 31 -16.58 29.89 -19.13
C THR A 31 -17.88 30.43 -19.70
N GLU A 32 -18.44 29.74 -20.71
CA GLU A 32 -19.71 30.09 -21.34
C GLU A 32 -20.85 29.98 -20.31
N GLU A 33 -21.63 31.05 -20.17
CA GLU A 33 -22.57 31.22 -19.06
C GLU A 33 -23.74 30.23 -19.12
N THR A 34 -24.18 29.82 -20.32
CA THR A 34 -25.24 28.82 -20.45
C THR A 34 -24.76 27.42 -20.06
N LEU A 35 -23.58 27.00 -20.51
CA LEU A 35 -22.97 25.73 -20.15
C LEU A 35 -22.69 25.67 -18.65
N LYS A 36 -22.16 26.76 -18.08
CA LYS A 36 -21.91 26.85 -16.63
C LYS A 36 -23.19 26.65 -15.82
N LYS A 37 -24.32 27.25 -16.23
CA LYS A 37 -25.62 27.04 -15.58
C LYS A 37 -26.11 25.60 -15.70
N GLN A 38 -25.94 24.97 -16.85
CA GLN A 38 -26.30 23.56 -17.06
C GLN A 38 -25.47 22.62 -16.18
N VAL A 39 -24.15 22.83 -16.11
CA VAL A 39 -23.25 22.05 -15.24
C VAL A 39 -23.63 22.25 -13.78
N ALA A 40 -23.88 23.50 -13.34
CA ALA A 40 -24.30 23.80 -11.98
C ALA A 40 -25.65 23.13 -11.63
N GLU A 41 -26.62 23.15 -12.55
CA GLU A 41 -27.90 22.48 -12.38
C GLU A 41 -27.72 20.96 -12.25
N ALA A 42 -26.92 20.35 -13.12
CA ALA A 42 -26.67 18.92 -13.08
C ALA A 42 -25.88 18.50 -11.82
N TRP A 43 -24.94 19.33 -11.35
CA TRP A 43 -24.21 19.11 -10.09
C TRP A 43 -25.17 19.15 -8.91
N SER A 44 -26.06 20.15 -8.87
CA SER A 44 -27.06 20.31 -7.83
C SER A 44 -28.08 19.17 -7.80
N ARG A 45 -28.44 18.61 -8.97
CA ARG A 45 -29.41 17.51 -9.09
C ARG A 45 -28.77 16.13 -8.95
N ARG A 46 -27.44 16.04 -8.88
CA ARG A 46 -26.68 14.77 -8.94
C ARG A 46 -27.07 13.93 -10.17
N THR A 47 -27.12 14.59 -11.32
CA THR A 47 -27.47 13.94 -12.60
C THR A 47 -26.29 13.99 -13.56
N PRO A 48 -26.05 12.93 -14.35
CA PRO A 48 -24.99 12.95 -15.36
C PRO A 48 -25.25 14.03 -16.41
N PHE A 49 -24.18 14.60 -16.95
CA PHE A 49 -24.22 15.63 -17.97
C PHE A 49 -23.09 15.39 -18.98
N ARG A 50 -23.41 15.50 -20.27
CA ARG A 50 -22.42 15.29 -21.34
C ARG A 50 -22.49 16.45 -22.33
N HIS A 51 -21.33 17.03 -22.57
CA HIS A 51 -21.08 18.07 -23.57
C HIS A 51 -19.71 17.81 -24.19
N GLU A 52 -19.43 18.37 -25.38
CA GLU A 52 -18.14 18.20 -26.07
C GLU A 52 -16.96 18.68 -25.21
N ALA A 53 -17.15 19.78 -24.48
CA ALA A 53 -16.13 20.39 -23.62
C ALA A 53 -16.08 19.84 -22.18
N ILE A 54 -17.10 19.10 -21.72
CA ILE A 54 -17.13 18.57 -20.35
C ILE A 54 -18.05 17.36 -20.25
N VAL A 55 -17.57 16.32 -19.58
CA VAL A 55 -18.37 15.16 -19.18
C VAL A 55 -18.41 15.11 -17.66
N MET A 56 -19.60 15.04 -17.08
CA MET A 56 -19.83 14.84 -15.66
C MET A 56 -20.66 13.58 -15.46
N ASP A 57 -20.16 12.68 -14.63
CA ASP A 57 -20.79 11.40 -14.35
C ASP A 57 -20.91 11.20 -12.82
N MET A 58 -21.88 10.41 -12.41
CA MET A 58 -22.24 10.20 -11.00
C MET A 58 -21.86 8.82 -10.48
N ASP A 59 -21.54 7.89 -11.38
CA ASP A 59 -21.19 6.50 -11.07
C ASP A 59 -19.68 6.27 -11.28
N PRO A 60 -18.89 5.81 -10.29
CA PRO A 60 -19.32 5.39 -8.93
C PRO A 60 -19.58 6.55 -7.96
N PHE A 61 -19.03 7.72 -8.26
CA PHE A 61 -19.27 8.97 -7.55
C PHE A 61 -19.14 10.14 -8.53
N LEU A 62 -19.44 11.35 -8.07
CA LEU A 62 -19.36 12.56 -8.91
C LEU A 62 -17.93 12.81 -9.36
N HIS A 63 -17.67 12.66 -10.66
CA HIS A 63 -16.41 13.03 -11.30
C HIS A 63 -16.68 13.71 -12.65
N CYS A 64 -15.78 14.62 -13.01
CA CYS A 64 -15.85 15.44 -14.20
C CYS A 64 -14.55 15.32 -14.99
N VAL A 65 -14.67 15.38 -16.32
CA VAL A 65 -13.54 15.38 -17.27
C VAL A 65 -13.71 16.56 -18.20
N ILE A 66 -12.70 17.43 -18.26
CA ILE A 66 -12.61 18.58 -19.16
C ILE A 66 -11.37 18.37 -20.05
N PRO A 67 -11.55 17.94 -21.32
CA PRO A 67 -10.46 17.94 -22.28
C PRO A 67 -10.10 19.36 -22.71
N ASN A 68 -8.87 19.57 -23.17
CA ASN A 68 -8.38 20.86 -23.67
C ASN A 68 -8.60 22.01 -22.66
N PHE A 69 -8.26 21.78 -21.40
CA PHE A 69 -8.60 22.66 -20.28
C PHE A 69 -8.00 24.07 -20.41
N ILE A 70 -6.75 24.18 -20.85
CA ILE A 70 -6.04 25.44 -21.09
C ILE A 70 -5.94 25.68 -22.61
N GLU A 71 -6.28 26.87 -23.08
CA GLU A 71 -6.34 27.16 -24.53
C GLU A 71 -4.97 27.33 -25.18
N SER A 72 -4.00 27.85 -24.44
CA SER A 72 -2.71 28.22 -25.00
C SER A 72 -1.72 27.04 -24.96
N GLU A 73 -1.53 26.40 -26.10
CA GLU A 73 -0.55 25.32 -26.26
C GLU A 73 0.86 25.77 -25.88
N ASN A 74 1.28 26.96 -26.33
CA ASN A 74 2.58 27.54 -25.98
C ASN A 74 2.77 27.71 -24.47
N PHE A 75 1.69 27.98 -23.72
CA PHE A 75 1.76 28.07 -22.27
C PHE A 75 1.95 26.69 -21.65
N LEU A 76 1.22 25.67 -22.11
CA LEU A 76 1.32 24.29 -21.61
C LEU A 76 2.69 23.68 -21.90
N GLU A 77 3.23 23.87 -23.10
CA GLU A 77 4.60 23.45 -23.44
C GLU A 77 5.63 24.14 -22.53
N GLY A 78 5.44 25.44 -22.27
CA GLY A 78 6.27 26.21 -21.35
C GLY A 78 6.18 25.68 -19.91
N LEU A 79 4.96 25.41 -19.44
CA LEU A 79 4.68 24.85 -18.12
C LEU A 79 5.32 23.46 -17.96
N GLN A 80 5.09 22.55 -18.91
CA GLN A 80 5.69 21.21 -18.90
C GLN A 80 7.21 21.32 -18.85
N LYS A 81 7.81 22.20 -19.67
CA LYS A 81 9.25 22.41 -19.66
C LYS A 81 9.74 22.96 -18.32
N GLU A 82 9.05 23.90 -17.70
CA GLU A 82 9.42 24.41 -16.38
C GLU A 82 9.32 23.31 -15.32
N LEU A 83 8.25 22.52 -15.32
CA LEU A 83 8.07 21.39 -14.39
C LEU A 83 9.16 20.32 -14.54
N LEU A 84 9.48 19.91 -15.77
CA LEU A 84 10.52 18.90 -16.03
C LEU A 84 11.93 19.36 -15.64
N ASN A 85 12.14 20.66 -15.38
CA ASN A 85 13.40 21.20 -14.88
C ASN A 85 13.43 21.36 -13.35
N LEU A 86 12.37 20.97 -12.64
CA LEU A 86 12.34 20.96 -11.18
C LEU A 86 13.00 19.69 -10.64
N ASP A 87 13.47 19.79 -9.40
CA ASP A 87 13.99 18.65 -8.66
C ASP A 87 12.82 17.86 -8.08
N PHE A 88 12.63 16.64 -8.56
CA PHE A 88 11.65 15.71 -8.00
C PHE A 88 12.32 14.81 -6.97
N HIS A 89 11.58 14.52 -5.90
CA HIS A 89 12.03 13.62 -4.84
C HIS A 89 11.16 12.38 -4.82
N GLU A 90 11.79 11.22 -4.62
CA GLU A 90 11.05 9.98 -4.43
C GLU A 90 10.16 10.05 -3.19
N LYS A 91 8.96 9.50 -3.33
CA LYS A 91 7.97 9.31 -2.28
C LYS A 91 7.60 7.84 -2.30
N TYR A 92 7.77 7.19 -1.15
CA TYR A 92 7.56 5.77 -0.99
C TYR A 92 6.91 5.49 0.36
N ASN A 93 5.87 4.64 0.36
CA ASN A 93 5.32 3.96 1.53
C ASN A 93 4.46 2.77 1.07
N ASP A 94 3.65 2.20 1.96
CA ASP A 94 2.74 1.09 1.67
C ASP A 94 1.66 1.41 0.64
N LEU A 95 1.29 2.70 0.48
CA LEU A 95 0.23 3.14 -0.42
C LEU A 95 0.76 3.55 -1.80
N TYR A 96 2.00 4.02 -1.90
CA TYR A 96 2.51 4.59 -3.14
C TYR A 96 4.02 4.51 -3.32
N LYS A 97 4.41 4.57 -4.60
CA LYS A 97 5.76 4.85 -5.07
C LYS A 97 5.66 5.78 -6.28
N PHE A 98 6.23 6.98 -6.19
CA PHE A 98 6.31 7.94 -7.29
C PHE A 98 7.32 9.06 -6.99
N GLN A 99 7.54 9.98 -7.94
CA GLN A 99 8.32 11.19 -7.71
C GLN A 99 7.45 12.44 -7.56
N GLN A 100 7.76 13.29 -6.58
CA GLN A 100 6.99 14.50 -6.26
C GLN A 100 7.86 15.75 -6.14
N GLU A 101 7.36 16.86 -6.70
CA GLU A 101 7.79 18.21 -6.33
C GLU A 101 6.77 18.80 -5.34
N THR A 102 7.26 19.26 -4.20
CA THR A 102 6.43 19.54 -3.02
C THR A 102 5.67 20.86 -3.11
N ILE A 103 6.23 21.89 -3.75
CA ILE A 103 5.65 23.24 -3.74
C ILE A 103 4.43 23.33 -4.66
N LEU A 104 4.53 22.75 -5.86
CA LEU A 104 3.48 22.78 -6.88
C LEU A 104 2.57 21.55 -6.83
N SER A 105 2.83 20.59 -5.94
CA SER A 105 2.14 19.30 -5.92
C SER A 105 2.14 18.66 -7.32
N SER A 106 3.31 18.72 -7.97
CA SER A 106 3.51 18.11 -9.28
C SER A 106 4.02 16.69 -9.07
N PHE A 107 3.45 15.76 -9.82
CA PHE A 107 3.72 14.33 -9.69
C PHE A 107 4.21 13.78 -11.03
N SER A 108 5.28 12.99 -10.97
CA SER A 108 5.83 12.26 -12.09
C SER A 108 5.89 10.79 -11.72
N PHE A 109 5.22 9.95 -12.51
CA PHE A 109 5.23 8.50 -12.37
C PHE A 109 6.04 7.88 -13.52
N TYR A 110 6.93 6.96 -13.19
CA TYR A 110 7.76 6.18 -14.11
C TYR A 110 7.40 4.69 -14.02
N LEU A 111 8.08 3.83 -14.77
CA LEU A 111 7.91 2.37 -14.70
C LEU A 111 7.88 1.89 -13.24
N THR A 112 6.94 0.99 -12.91
CA THR A 112 6.66 0.44 -11.56
C THR A 112 6.00 1.39 -10.55
N ASP A 113 5.93 2.70 -10.84
CA ASP A 113 5.29 3.66 -9.93
C ASP A 113 3.77 3.48 -9.93
N ALA A 114 3.17 3.57 -8.74
CA ALA A 114 1.74 3.41 -8.50
C ALA A 114 1.27 4.22 -7.28
N LEU A 115 -0.04 4.48 -7.22
CA LEU A 115 -0.72 5.01 -6.03
C LEU A 115 -1.98 4.18 -5.81
N LEU A 116 -1.98 3.34 -4.78
CA LEU A 116 -3.00 2.32 -4.53
C LEU A 116 -4.33 2.93 -4.05
N CYS A 117 -5.33 2.06 -3.84
CA CYS A 117 -6.70 2.44 -3.52
C CYS A 117 -6.83 3.29 -2.24
N HIS A 118 -7.25 4.54 -2.39
CA HIS A 118 -7.51 5.50 -1.30
C HIS A 118 -8.69 6.43 -1.66
N ASP A 119 -9.17 7.24 -0.72
CA ASP A 119 -10.39 8.07 -0.86
C ASP A 119 -10.15 9.59 -0.85
N ASP A 120 -8.89 10.01 -0.68
CA ASP A 120 -8.46 11.40 -0.51
C ASP A 120 -9.01 12.12 0.74
N GLU A 121 -9.60 11.39 1.70
CA GLU A 121 -10.14 11.98 2.92
C GLU A 121 -9.04 12.61 3.78
N LEU A 122 -9.04 13.95 3.84
CA LEU A 122 -8.30 14.74 4.82
C LEU A 122 -9.12 15.99 5.16
N GLU A 123 -8.98 16.50 6.38
CA GLU A 123 -9.75 17.66 6.83
C GLU A 123 -9.63 18.85 5.87
N GLY A 124 -10.79 19.41 5.51
CA GLY A 124 -10.90 20.54 4.61
C GLY A 124 -10.82 20.23 3.12
N ARG A 125 -10.35 19.04 2.68
CA ARG A 125 -10.36 18.69 1.24
C ARG A 125 -11.79 18.47 0.75
N ARG A 126 -12.15 19.05 -0.41
CA ARG A 126 -13.51 18.96 -0.95
C ARG A 126 -13.59 18.59 -2.42
N ILE A 127 -12.69 19.11 -3.25
CA ILE A 127 -12.64 18.78 -4.67
C ILE A 127 -11.21 18.43 -5.01
N ALA A 128 -10.96 17.16 -5.33
CA ALA A 128 -9.69 16.72 -5.89
C ALA A 128 -9.64 17.10 -7.37
N PHE A 129 -8.47 17.46 -7.88
CA PHE A 129 -8.26 17.71 -9.30
C PHE A 129 -6.90 17.17 -9.76
N ILE A 130 -6.83 16.76 -11.03
CA ILE A 130 -5.62 16.31 -11.71
C ILE A 130 -5.62 16.91 -13.12
N LEU A 131 -4.56 17.63 -13.48
CA LEU A 131 -4.28 18.10 -14.83
C LEU A 131 -3.14 17.27 -15.43
N TYR A 132 -3.43 16.57 -16.51
CA TYR A 132 -2.46 15.70 -17.19
C TYR A 132 -1.61 16.47 -18.22
N LEU A 133 -0.29 16.29 -18.14
CA LEU A 133 0.72 16.84 -19.04
C LEU A 133 1.56 15.72 -19.68
N VAL A 134 0.88 14.63 -20.04
CA VAL A 134 1.47 13.39 -20.57
C VAL A 134 1.72 13.46 -22.08
N PRO A 135 2.73 12.74 -22.60
CA PRO A 135 2.84 12.46 -24.04
C PRO A 135 1.65 11.62 -24.55
N PRO A 136 1.56 11.26 -25.85
CA PRO A 136 0.55 10.32 -26.33
C PRO A 136 0.52 9.05 -25.47
N TRP A 137 -0.65 8.80 -24.87
CA TRP A 137 -0.86 7.78 -23.84
C TRP A 137 -2.04 6.88 -24.21
N ASP A 138 -1.92 5.60 -23.91
CA ASP A 138 -2.98 4.62 -24.08
C ASP A 138 -3.00 3.64 -22.89
N ARG A 139 -4.01 2.78 -22.86
CA ARG A 139 -4.27 1.87 -21.73
C ARG A 139 -3.12 0.89 -21.46
N SER A 140 -2.36 0.50 -22.48
CA SER A 140 -1.27 -0.48 -22.33
C SER A 140 -0.07 0.06 -21.55
N LEU A 141 0.07 1.39 -21.48
CA LEU A 141 1.12 2.06 -20.72
C LEU A 141 0.80 2.16 -19.21
N GLY A 142 -0.37 1.70 -18.79
CA GLY A 142 -0.82 1.80 -17.40
C GLY A 142 -1.06 3.25 -16.98
N GLY A 143 -0.83 3.58 -15.71
CA GLY A 143 -1.04 4.93 -15.17
C GLY A 143 -2.49 5.44 -15.23
N THR A 144 -3.48 4.54 -15.31
CA THR A 144 -4.89 4.95 -15.40
C THR A 144 -5.40 5.45 -14.06
N LEU A 145 -6.30 6.42 -14.09
CA LEU A 145 -7.08 6.80 -12.89
C LEU A 145 -8.28 5.86 -12.79
N ASP A 146 -8.20 4.89 -11.89
CA ASP A 146 -9.24 3.89 -11.69
C ASP A 146 -10.16 4.31 -10.53
N LEU A 147 -11.46 4.20 -10.73
CA LEU A 147 -12.49 4.56 -9.75
C LEU A 147 -13.25 3.31 -9.30
N TYR A 148 -13.36 3.14 -7.99
CA TYR A 148 -14.02 1.99 -7.37
C TYR A 148 -15.47 2.28 -7.04
N ASN A 149 -16.33 1.26 -7.19
CA ASN A 149 -17.61 1.26 -6.49
C ASN A 149 -17.43 0.80 -5.04
N VAL A 150 -18.46 1.01 -4.22
CA VAL A 150 -18.48 0.62 -2.80
C VAL A 150 -19.50 -0.48 -2.52
N ASP A 151 -19.28 -1.23 -1.45
CA ASP A 151 -20.23 -2.17 -0.88
C ASP A 151 -21.18 -1.52 0.14
N GLU A 152 -22.00 -2.35 0.81
CA GLU A 152 -22.96 -1.91 1.83
C GLU A 152 -22.32 -1.37 3.12
N HIS A 153 -21.00 -1.56 3.29
CA HIS A 153 -20.20 -1.07 4.41
C HIS A 153 -19.36 0.16 4.03
N PHE A 154 -19.61 0.77 2.87
CA PHE A 154 -18.81 1.89 2.34
C PHE A 154 -17.33 1.52 2.17
N GLN A 155 -17.03 0.25 1.84
CA GLN A 155 -15.68 -0.20 1.50
C GLN A 155 -15.56 -0.37 -0.02
N PRO A 156 -14.39 -0.10 -0.64
CA PRO A 156 -14.21 -0.28 -2.07
C PRO A 156 -14.35 -1.76 -2.44
N LYS A 157 -14.99 -2.03 -3.58
CA LYS A 157 -15.24 -3.38 -4.07
C LYS A 157 -14.43 -3.70 -5.32
N GLN A 158 -14.72 -3.05 -6.44
CA GLN A 158 -14.02 -3.29 -7.71
C GLN A 158 -13.94 -2.01 -8.54
N ILE A 159 -12.97 -1.97 -9.44
CA ILE A 159 -12.84 -0.89 -10.43
C ILE A 159 -14.04 -0.96 -11.37
N VAL A 160 -14.78 0.14 -11.50
CA VAL A 160 -15.91 0.27 -12.43
C VAL A 160 -15.64 1.30 -13.53
N LYS A 161 -14.65 2.17 -13.34
CA LYS A 161 -14.18 3.14 -14.34
C LYS A 161 -12.67 3.25 -14.32
N SER A 162 -12.09 3.47 -15.49
CA SER A 162 -10.64 3.58 -15.65
C SER A 162 -10.35 4.63 -16.73
N LEU A 163 -9.95 5.83 -16.28
CA LEU A 163 -9.72 7.00 -17.10
C LEU A 163 -8.27 7.04 -17.58
N ILE A 164 -8.09 7.12 -18.90
CA ILE A 164 -6.77 7.19 -19.52
C ILE A 164 -6.30 8.66 -19.48
N PRO A 165 -5.11 8.95 -18.93
CA PRO A 165 -4.58 10.31 -18.94
C PRO A 165 -4.31 10.74 -20.39
N SER A 166 -4.55 12.01 -20.69
CA SER A 166 -4.20 12.57 -22.00
C SER A 166 -3.84 14.04 -21.85
N TRP A 167 -2.99 14.53 -22.75
CA TRP A 167 -2.49 15.91 -22.74
C TRP A 167 -3.62 16.93 -22.53
N ASN A 168 -3.41 17.88 -21.63
CA ASN A 168 -4.32 19.01 -21.37
C ASN A 168 -5.73 18.57 -20.94
N THR A 169 -5.85 17.41 -20.29
CA THR A 169 -7.11 16.95 -19.71
C THR A 169 -7.12 17.20 -18.20
N LEU A 170 -8.12 17.93 -17.73
CA LEU A 170 -8.40 18.09 -16.31
C LEU A 170 -9.47 17.08 -15.88
N VAL A 171 -9.20 16.31 -14.84
CA VAL A 171 -10.19 15.51 -14.12
C VAL A 171 -10.38 16.12 -12.74
N PHE A 172 -11.61 16.17 -12.23
CA PHE A 172 -11.87 16.54 -10.85
C PHE A 172 -13.09 15.80 -10.30
N PHE A 173 -13.11 15.57 -9.00
CA PHE A 173 -14.19 14.85 -8.32
C PHE A 173 -14.37 15.34 -6.88
N GLU A 174 -15.56 15.10 -6.32
CA GLU A 174 -15.85 15.44 -4.93
C GLU A 174 -15.16 14.44 -3.99
N VAL A 175 -14.40 14.96 -3.02
CA VAL A 175 -13.83 14.15 -1.93
C VAL A 175 -14.96 13.77 -0.99
N SER A 176 -15.10 12.47 -0.72
CA SER A 176 -16.17 11.92 0.11
C SER A 176 -15.75 10.56 0.69
N PRO A 177 -16.48 10.02 1.67
CA PRO A 177 -16.22 8.67 2.22
C PRO A 177 -16.34 7.51 1.21
N VAL A 178 -16.68 7.79 -0.06
CA VAL A 178 -16.88 6.80 -1.12
C VAL A 178 -16.08 7.11 -2.39
N SER A 179 -15.25 8.15 -2.39
CA SER A 179 -14.45 8.55 -3.57
C SER A 179 -13.18 7.70 -3.75
N PHE A 180 -13.31 6.38 -3.61
CA PHE A 180 -12.19 5.45 -3.70
C PHE A 180 -11.64 5.38 -5.13
N HIS A 181 -10.34 5.59 -5.26
CA HIS A 181 -9.64 5.60 -6.53
C HIS A 181 -8.17 5.19 -6.36
N GLN A 182 -7.51 4.88 -7.48
CA GLN A 182 -6.07 4.60 -7.55
C GLN A 182 -5.46 5.17 -8.84
N VAL A 183 -4.14 5.30 -8.87
CA VAL A 183 -3.36 5.38 -10.11
C VAL A 183 -2.75 4.01 -10.34
N SER A 184 -3.21 3.32 -11.40
CA SER A 184 -2.65 2.02 -11.76
C SER A 184 -1.15 2.13 -12.03
N GLU A 185 -0.43 1.04 -11.84
CA GLU A 185 1.00 0.97 -12.17
C GLU A 185 1.27 1.50 -13.59
N VAL A 186 2.34 2.28 -13.74
CA VAL A 186 2.86 2.69 -15.05
C VAL A 186 3.76 1.58 -15.58
N LEU A 187 3.43 1.11 -16.79
CA LEU A 187 4.08 -0.03 -17.43
C LEU A 187 5.05 0.39 -18.54
N SER A 188 5.17 1.70 -18.79
CA SER A 188 6.03 2.23 -19.84
C SER A 188 7.45 2.45 -19.32
N GLU A 189 8.43 1.80 -19.97
CA GLU A 189 9.85 2.03 -19.65
C GLU A 189 10.36 3.39 -20.16
N GLU A 190 9.79 3.90 -21.27
CA GLU A 190 10.32 5.08 -21.97
C GLU A 190 9.64 6.41 -21.62
N LYS A 191 8.42 6.37 -21.05
CA LYS A 191 7.56 7.54 -20.91
C LYS A 191 7.25 7.82 -19.45
N SER A 192 7.29 9.10 -19.09
CA SER A 192 6.84 9.58 -17.78
C SER A 192 5.39 10.08 -17.86
N ARG A 193 4.60 9.73 -16.85
CA ARG A 193 3.26 10.24 -16.63
C ARG A 193 3.33 11.47 -15.72
N LEU A 194 3.44 12.64 -16.34
CA LEU A 194 3.47 13.93 -15.64
C LEU A 194 2.05 14.49 -15.40
N SER A 195 1.82 14.99 -14.18
CA SER A 195 0.57 15.68 -13.83
C SER A 195 0.77 16.74 -12.75
N ILE A 196 -0.16 17.70 -12.70
CA ILE A 196 -0.36 18.60 -11.56
C ILE A 196 -1.64 18.15 -10.87
N SER A 197 -1.60 17.87 -9.57
CA SER A 197 -2.82 17.52 -8.83
C SER A 197 -2.87 18.18 -7.46
N GLY A 198 -4.06 18.22 -6.89
CA GLY A 198 -4.28 18.80 -5.57
C GLY A 198 -5.74 18.88 -5.22
N TRP A 199 -6.05 19.73 -4.23
CA TRP A 199 -7.40 19.86 -3.70
C TRP A 199 -7.81 21.32 -3.55
N PHE A 200 -9.05 21.62 -3.92
CA PHE A 200 -9.73 22.81 -3.42
C PHE A 200 -10.29 22.51 -2.03
N HIS A 201 -9.93 23.39 -1.09
CA HIS A 201 -10.36 23.27 0.29
C HIS A 201 -11.73 23.93 0.53
N GLY A 202 -12.46 23.43 1.51
CA GLY A 202 -13.75 23.97 1.93
C GLY A 202 -14.15 23.45 3.31
N PRO A 203 -15.44 23.57 3.70
CA PRO A 203 -15.93 23.09 4.98
C PRO A 203 -15.70 21.59 5.13
N SER A 204 -15.16 21.16 6.28
CA SER A 204 -14.92 19.76 6.63
C SER A 204 -16.20 18.93 6.53
N LEU A 205 -16.10 17.72 5.97
CA LEU A 205 -17.20 16.76 5.95
C LEU A 205 -17.22 15.95 7.24
N THR A 206 -18.43 15.57 7.69
CA THR A 206 -18.57 14.60 8.78
C THR A 206 -18.25 13.20 8.27
N ARG A 207 -17.20 12.59 8.82
CA ARG A 207 -16.81 11.22 8.51
C ARG A 207 -17.82 10.23 9.13
N PRO A 208 -18.25 9.18 8.41
CA PRO A 208 -18.97 8.08 9.03
C PRO A 208 -18.09 7.38 10.07
N PRO A 209 -18.69 6.68 11.05
CA PRO A 209 -17.92 5.86 11.98
C PRO A 209 -17.05 4.85 11.22
N THR A 210 -15.83 4.66 11.70
CA THR A 210 -14.90 3.68 11.11
C THR A 210 -15.53 2.29 11.09
N TYR A 211 -15.55 1.66 9.93
CA TYR A 211 -16.02 0.29 9.80
C TYR A 211 -15.00 -0.69 10.43
N PHE A 212 -15.50 -1.60 11.27
CA PHE A 212 -14.70 -2.65 11.89
C PHE A 212 -15.00 -3.98 11.20
N GLU A 213 -13.99 -4.55 10.53
CA GLU A 213 -14.10 -5.89 9.95
C GLU A 213 -14.30 -6.96 11.04
N PRO A 214 -15.04 -8.04 10.74
CA PRO A 214 -15.10 -9.21 11.61
C PRO A 214 -13.70 -9.72 11.93
N LEU A 215 -13.47 -10.06 13.20
CA LEU A 215 -12.18 -10.61 13.63
C LEU A 215 -11.96 -11.98 12.98
N ILE A 216 -10.71 -12.22 12.55
CA ILE A 216 -10.30 -13.54 12.07
C ILE A 216 -10.36 -14.51 13.27
N PRO A 217 -11.01 -15.69 13.13
CA PRO A 217 -11.07 -16.68 14.20
C PRO A 217 -9.67 -17.10 14.66
N ARG A 218 -9.51 -17.25 15.98
CA ARG A 218 -8.30 -17.79 16.59
C ARG A 218 -8.63 -19.14 17.22
N SER A 219 -7.73 -20.11 17.07
CA SER A 219 -7.86 -21.45 17.65
C SER A 219 -6.67 -21.74 18.57
N PRO A 220 -6.86 -22.53 19.63
CA PRO A 220 -5.73 -23.06 20.40
C PRO A 220 -4.90 -24.04 19.55
N HIS A 221 -3.75 -24.46 20.08
CA HIS A 221 -2.97 -25.52 19.46
C HIS A 221 -3.75 -26.83 19.36
N ILE A 222 -3.32 -27.68 18.44
CA ILE A 222 -3.87 -29.02 18.23
C ILE A 222 -2.94 -30.03 18.93
N PRO A 223 -3.44 -30.83 19.89
CA PRO A 223 -2.66 -31.90 20.48
C PRO A 223 -2.22 -32.90 19.41
N GLN A 224 -0.91 -33.08 19.27
CA GLN A 224 -0.30 -33.98 18.30
C GLN A 224 0.95 -34.62 18.89
N ASP A 225 1.35 -35.75 18.31
CA ASP A 225 2.57 -36.43 18.70
C ASP A 225 3.80 -35.55 18.42
N HIS A 226 4.76 -35.56 19.35
CA HIS A 226 6.02 -34.83 19.24
C HIS A 226 6.86 -35.25 18.03
N GLU A 227 6.62 -36.44 17.48
CA GLU A 227 7.28 -36.95 16.27
C GLU A 227 7.13 -36.01 15.06
N ILE A 228 6.05 -35.22 14.97
CA ILE A 228 5.83 -34.30 13.84
C ILE A 228 6.97 -33.28 13.67
N LEU A 229 7.57 -32.78 14.76
CA LEU A 229 8.69 -31.84 14.64
C LEU A 229 9.90 -32.53 14.01
N TYR A 230 10.18 -33.76 14.42
CA TYR A 230 11.31 -34.52 13.91
C TYR A 230 11.15 -34.91 12.45
N ASP A 231 9.93 -35.02 11.94
CA ASP A 231 9.68 -35.30 10.53
C ASP A 231 9.86 -34.05 9.64
N TRP A 232 9.54 -32.86 10.16
CA TRP A 232 9.42 -31.65 9.35
C TRP A 232 10.55 -30.64 9.54
N ILE A 233 11.03 -30.46 10.76
CA ILE A 233 11.96 -29.38 11.12
C ILE A 233 13.40 -29.82 10.92
N ASN A 234 14.23 -28.91 10.43
CA ASN A 234 15.66 -29.12 10.35
C ASN A 234 16.24 -29.41 11.75
N PRO A 235 16.93 -30.55 11.96
CA PRO A 235 17.39 -30.98 13.28
C PRO A 235 18.23 -29.96 14.05
N THR A 236 18.93 -29.06 13.33
CA THR A 236 19.68 -27.95 13.94
C THR A 236 18.79 -27.10 14.85
N TYR A 237 17.54 -26.85 14.46
CA TYR A 237 16.59 -26.04 15.22
C TYR A 237 15.91 -26.79 16.38
N LEU A 238 16.11 -28.10 16.47
CA LEU A 238 15.62 -28.94 17.56
C LEU A 238 16.67 -29.14 18.66
N ASP A 239 17.91 -28.68 18.42
CA ASP A 239 18.97 -28.68 19.42
C ASP A 239 18.72 -27.60 20.48
N MET A 240 18.82 -27.98 21.75
CA MET A 240 18.53 -27.07 22.87
C MET A 240 19.58 -25.98 23.02
N GLU A 241 20.87 -26.25 22.76
CA GLU A 241 21.92 -25.25 22.86
C GLU A 241 21.77 -24.18 21.77
N TYR A 242 21.28 -24.59 20.59
CA TYR A 242 20.97 -23.67 19.51
C TYR A 242 19.68 -22.88 19.75
N GLN A 243 18.65 -23.48 20.36
CA GLN A 243 17.43 -22.76 20.77
C GLN A 243 17.72 -21.59 21.71
N VAL A 244 18.63 -21.76 22.67
CA VAL A 244 19.03 -20.67 23.58
C VAL A 244 19.67 -19.51 22.81
N GLN A 245 20.55 -19.79 21.84
CA GLN A 245 21.17 -18.76 21.00
C GLN A 245 20.13 -18.01 20.15
N ILE A 246 19.16 -18.73 19.60
CA ILE A 246 18.04 -18.14 18.85
C ILE A 246 17.22 -17.22 19.75
N GLN A 247 16.94 -17.64 20.99
CA GLN A 247 16.22 -16.83 21.95
C GLN A 247 16.98 -15.56 22.35
N GLU A 248 18.28 -15.68 22.62
CA GLU A 248 19.13 -14.52 22.95
C GLU A 248 19.12 -13.47 21.82
N GLU A 249 19.25 -13.91 20.56
CA GLU A 249 19.17 -13.01 19.40
C GLU A 249 17.77 -12.39 19.26
N PHE A 250 16.71 -13.18 19.42
CA PHE A 250 15.34 -12.69 19.33
C PHE A 250 15.01 -11.70 20.46
N GLU A 251 15.50 -11.89 21.68
CA GLU A 251 15.29 -10.95 22.78
C GLU A 251 15.98 -9.60 22.55
N GLU A 252 17.11 -9.59 21.82
CA GLU A 252 17.85 -8.36 21.49
C GLU A 252 17.13 -7.51 20.43
N SER A 253 16.66 -8.14 19.34
CA SER A 253 16.11 -7.44 18.16
C SER A 253 14.59 -7.54 18.02
N SER A 254 13.94 -8.45 18.75
CA SER A 254 12.53 -8.84 18.57
C SER A 254 12.19 -9.36 17.16
N GLU A 255 13.20 -9.83 16.42
CA GLU A 255 13.06 -10.43 15.08
C GLU A 255 14.14 -11.51 14.86
N ILE A 256 13.87 -12.48 14.00
CA ILE A 256 14.86 -13.49 13.61
C ILE A 256 14.54 -14.10 12.25
N LEU A 257 15.58 -14.53 11.52
CA LEU A 257 15.46 -15.22 10.23
C LEU A 257 16.13 -16.60 10.26
N LEU A 258 15.31 -17.66 10.30
CA LEU A 258 15.77 -19.06 10.29
C LEU A 258 15.77 -19.63 8.86
N LYS A 259 16.95 -19.85 8.31
CA LYS A 259 17.14 -20.39 6.95
C LYS A 259 17.02 -21.92 6.94
N GLU A 260 16.55 -22.49 5.84
CA GLU A 260 16.40 -23.96 5.71
C GLU A 260 15.61 -24.56 6.90
N PHE A 261 14.53 -23.89 7.31
CA PHE A 261 13.77 -24.23 8.51
C PHE A 261 13.09 -25.60 8.42
N LEU A 262 12.49 -25.89 7.26
CA LEU A 262 11.97 -27.22 6.95
C LEU A 262 13.09 -28.10 6.40
N LYS A 263 12.99 -29.41 6.66
CA LYS A 263 13.88 -30.36 6.01
C LYS A 263 13.76 -30.29 4.49
N PRO A 264 14.86 -30.45 3.74
CA PRO A 264 14.87 -30.29 2.28
C PRO A 264 13.84 -31.16 1.56
N GLU A 265 13.63 -32.41 2.01
CA GLU A 265 12.65 -33.33 1.43
C GLU A 265 11.21 -32.84 1.61
N LYS A 266 10.85 -32.36 2.81
CA LYS A 266 9.51 -31.83 3.08
C LYS A 266 9.27 -30.50 2.39
N PHE A 267 10.29 -29.64 2.35
CA PHE A 267 10.24 -28.40 1.59
C PHE A 267 9.98 -28.67 0.10
N ALA A 268 10.68 -29.63 -0.50
CA ALA A 268 10.49 -30.00 -1.90
C ALA A 268 9.08 -30.57 -2.18
N GLU A 269 8.55 -31.43 -1.29
CA GLU A 269 7.17 -31.96 -1.40
C GLU A 269 6.12 -30.84 -1.32
N VAL A 270 6.31 -29.85 -0.43
CA VAL A 270 5.44 -28.67 -0.31
C VAL A 270 5.49 -27.81 -1.57
N CYS A 271 6.69 -27.50 -2.08
CA CYS A 271 6.85 -26.74 -3.32
C CYS A 271 6.19 -27.45 -4.50
N GLU A 272 6.42 -28.75 -4.67
CA GLU A 272 5.81 -29.52 -5.76
C GLU A 272 4.28 -29.51 -5.68
N ALA A 273 3.70 -29.59 -4.48
CA ALA A 273 2.27 -29.50 -4.29
C ALA A 273 1.69 -28.10 -4.58
N LEU A 274 2.45 -27.03 -4.36
CA LEU A 274 2.04 -25.67 -4.71
C LEU A 274 2.16 -25.41 -6.22
N GLU A 275 3.18 -25.94 -6.88
CA GLU A 275 3.45 -25.75 -8.30
C GLU A 275 2.56 -26.63 -9.21
N LYS A 276 2.33 -27.88 -8.81
CA LYS A 276 1.66 -28.90 -9.65
C LYS A 276 0.37 -29.45 -9.06
N GLY A 277 0.07 -29.15 -7.79
CA GLY A 277 -1.11 -29.65 -7.10
C GLY A 277 -2.39 -28.87 -7.44
N ASP A 278 -3.52 -29.47 -7.09
CA ASP A 278 -4.84 -28.82 -7.22
C ASP A 278 -5.12 -27.98 -5.96
N VAL A 279 -4.73 -26.71 -6.01
CA VAL A 279 -4.97 -25.75 -4.93
C VAL A 279 -6.02 -24.73 -5.37
N GLU A 280 -7.13 -24.68 -4.64
CA GLU A 280 -8.19 -23.70 -4.87
C GLU A 280 -7.83 -22.36 -4.20
N TRP A 281 -7.65 -21.32 -5.02
CA TRP A 281 -7.30 -19.98 -4.59
C TRP A 281 -8.51 -19.05 -4.60
N SER A 282 -8.53 -18.10 -3.66
CA SER A 282 -9.55 -17.05 -3.59
C SER A 282 -8.91 -15.69 -3.33
N SER A 283 -9.29 -14.68 -4.09
CA SER A 283 -8.78 -13.31 -3.90
C SER A 283 -9.35 -12.70 -2.61
N ARG A 284 -8.50 -12.02 -1.85
CA ARG A 284 -8.85 -11.33 -0.61
C ARG A 284 -8.88 -9.82 -0.84
N GLY A 285 -9.88 -9.16 -0.27
CA GLY A 285 -10.05 -7.70 -0.26
C GLY A 285 -10.37 -7.18 1.14
N PRO A 286 -10.87 -5.94 1.28
CA PRO A 286 -11.12 -4.96 0.20
C PRO A 286 -9.82 -4.28 -0.31
N PRO A 287 -9.82 -3.68 -1.52
CA PRO A 287 -8.61 -3.14 -2.17
C PRO A 287 -7.88 -2.04 -1.41
N ASN A 288 -8.55 -1.28 -0.54
CA ASN A 288 -7.90 -0.28 0.33
C ASN A 288 -7.20 -0.88 1.56
N LYS A 289 -7.14 -2.21 1.66
CA LYS A 289 -6.54 -2.92 2.79
C LYS A 289 -5.60 -4.04 2.35
N ARG A 290 -6.02 -4.83 1.36
CA ARG A 290 -5.28 -6.01 0.90
C ARG A 290 -5.73 -6.44 -0.49
N PHE A 291 -4.82 -7.04 -1.24
CA PHE A 291 -5.13 -7.76 -2.48
C PHE A 291 -4.11 -8.87 -2.70
N TYR A 292 -4.49 -10.09 -2.34
CA TYR A 292 -3.66 -11.29 -2.48
C TYR A 292 -4.56 -12.54 -2.57
N GLU A 293 -3.97 -13.67 -2.98
CA GLU A 293 -4.67 -14.96 -3.05
C GLU A 293 -4.51 -15.76 -1.75
N LYS A 294 -5.61 -16.35 -1.27
CA LYS A 294 -5.62 -17.26 -0.13
C LYS A 294 -6.19 -18.61 -0.54
N ALA A 295 -5.46 -19.68 -0.22
CA ALA A 295 -5.90 -21.05 -0.44
C ALA A 295 -7.12 -21.43 0.43
N GLU A 296 -8.01 -22.25 -0.14
CA GLU A 296 -9.11 -22.90 0.55
C GLU A 296 -8.61 -24.14 1.32
N GLU A 297 -8.46 -23.96 2.62
CA GLU A 297 -7.75 -24.90 3.49
C GLU A 297 -8.38 -26.30 3.53
N SER A 298 -9.71 -26.37 3.47
CA SER A 298 -10.44 -27.64 3.52
C SER A 298 -10.15 -28.57 2.32
N LYS A 299 -9.70 -27.98 1.21
CA LYS A 299 -9.47 -28.66 -0.07
C LYS A 299 -7.99 -28.84 -0.42
N LEU A 300 -7.09 -28.40 0.46
CA LEU A 300 -5.65 -28.54 0.23
C LEU A 300 -5.22 -30.01 0.00
N PRO A 301 -4.21 -30.25 -0.85
CA PRO A 301 -3.46 -31.51 -0.89
C PRO A 301 -2.94 -31.92 0.50
N ASP A 302 -2.82 -33.22 0.74
CA ASP A 302 -2.49 -33.76 2.07
C ASP A 302 -1.17 -33.20 2.63
N ILE A 303 -0.11 -33.12 1.83
CA ILE A 303 1.17 -32.54 2.28
C ILE A 303 1.04 -31.07 2.76
N LEU A 304 0.17 -30.29 2.11
CA LEU A 304 -0.07 -28.90 2.51
C LEU A 304 -0.95 -28.85 3.77
N LYS A 305 -1.90 -29.76 3.92
CA LYS A 305 -2.68 -29.91 5.16
C LYS A 305 -1.80 -30.30 6.33
N ASP A 306 -0.87 -31.23 6.13
CA ASP A 306 0.07 -31.68 7.14
C ASP A 306 1.03 -30.54 7.55
N CYS A 307 1.50 -29.75 6.57
CA CYS A 307 2.29 -28.54 6.85
C CYS A 307 1.48 -27.50 7.66
N MET A 308 0.21 -27.29 7.34
CA MET A 308 -0.67 -26.43 8.14
C MET A 308 -0.90 -26.99 9.55
N ALA A 309 -0.96 -28.31 9.69
CA ALA A 309 -1.11 -28.98 10.97
C ALA A 309 0.14 -28.83 11.85
N LEU A 310 1.34 -28.90 11.25
CA LEU A 310 2.62 -28.60 11.91
C LEU A 310 2.60 -27.21 12.57
N PHE A 311 2.24 -26.16 11.82
CA PHE A 311 2.20 -24.80 12.38
C PHE A 311 1.09 -24.55 13.40
N ARG A 312 0.17 -25.51 13.58
CA ARG A 312 -0.90 -25.49 14.58
C ARG A 312 -0.68 -26.50 15.71
N SER A 313 0.38 -27.28 15.68
CA SER A 313 0.60 -28.34 16.65
C SER A 313 1.00 -27.78 18.02
N GLU A 314 0.62 -28.50 19.08
CA GLU A 314 1.05 -28.20 20.45
C GLU A 314 2.58 -28.11 20.58
N THR A 315 3.30 -28.99 19.88
CA THR A 315 4.76 -29.06 19.88
C THR A 315 5.40 -27.87 19.19
N MET A 316 4.81 -27.34 18.12
CA MET A 316 5.28 -26.10 17.48
C MET A 316 5.10 -24.89 18.41
N PHE A 317 3.99 -24.82 19.16
CA PHE A 317 3.79 -23.74 20.12
C PHE A 317 4.86 -23.74 21.22
N LEU A 318 5.26 -24.93 21.70
CA LEU A 318 6.37 -25.06 22.64
C LEU A 318 7.70 -24.66 22.00
N LEU A 319 7.98 -25.11 20.77
CA LEU A 319 9.21 -24.75 20.04
C LEU A 319 9.33 -23.23 19.84
N LEU A 320 8.26 -22.57 19.42
CA LEU A 320 8.22 -21.11 19.27
C LEU A 320 8.38 -20.39 20.62
N SER A 321 7.89 -20.97 21.72
CA SER A 321 8.13 -20.44 23.05
C SER A 321 9.63 -20.45 23.37
N ASN A 322 10.32 -21.55 23.05
CA ASN A 322 11.76 -21.69 23.26
C ASN A 322 12.57 -20.74 22.37
N PHE A 323 12.13 -20.44 21.14
CA PHE A 323 12.85 -19.50 20.27
C PHE A 323 12.67 -18.03 20.66
N THR A 324 11.63 -17.68 21.41
CA THR A 324 11.23 -16.28 21.59
C THR A 324 11.17 -15.82 23.04
N GLY A 325 11.25 -16.75 24.00
CA GLY A 325 10.99 -16.48 25.42
C GLY A 325 9.51 -16.24 25.74
N LEU A 326 8.63 -16.18 24.74
CA LEU A 326 7.20 -15.94 24.94
C LEU A 326 6.49 -17.19 25.44
N LYS A 327 5.58 -17.01 26.40
CA LYS A 327 4.76 -18.12 26.93
C LYS A 327 3.58 -18.46 26.01
N LEU A 328 3.85 -19.18 24.91
CA LEU A 328 2.82 -19.69 23.99
C LEU A 328 2.30 -21.08 24.40
N HIS A 329 3.05 -21.79 25.23
CA HIS A 329 2.73 -23.12 25.73
C HIS A 329 2.84 -23.18 27.27
N PHE A 330 2.06 -24.05 27.92
CA PHE A 330 2.03 -24.14 29.39
C PHE A 330 3.29 -24.77 30.01
N LEU A 331 4.05 -25.54 29.22
CA LEU A 331 5.36 -26.10 29.62
C LEU A 331 6.53 -25.12 29.40
N ALA A 332 6.30 -23.97 28.75
CA ALA A 332 7.35 -22.99 28.55
C ALA A 332 7.75 -22.33 29.88
N PRO A 333 9.03 -21.96 30.07
CA PRO A 333 9.48 -21.19 31.23
C PRO A 333 8.62 -19.93 31.42
N SER A 334 8.40 -19.55 32.67
CA SER A 334 7.71 -18.30 33.02
C SER A 334 8.73 -17.36 33.66
N GLU A 335 8.74 -16.08 33.29
CA GLU A 335 9.61 -15.07 33.91
C GLU A 335 9.46 -15.01 35.44
N GLU A 336 8.30 -15.41 35.98
CA GLU A 336 8.04 -15.44 37.43
C GLU A 336 8.72 -16.59 38.19
N GLY A 337 9.20 -17.64 37.49
CA GLY A 337 9.75 -18.86 38.10
C GLY A 337 11.19 -18.73 38.61
N GLU A 338 11.96 -17.72 38.17
CA GLU A 338 13.36 -17.58 38.58
C GLU A 338 13.56 -16.82 39.91
N LEU A 339 12.50 -16.22 40.45
CA LEU A 339 12.55 -15.48 41.71
C LEU A 339 12.24 -16.34 42.95
N GLU A 340 11.62 -17.51 42.79
CA GLU A 340 11.22 -18.36 43.93
C GLU A 340 12.31 -19.33 44.41
N ASP A 341 13.33 -19.64 43.60
CA ASP A 341 14.40 -20.59 43.95
C ASP A 341 15.53 -20.02 44.86
N LYS A 342 15.31 -18.87 45.50
CA LYS A 342 16.24 -18.29 46.50
C LYS A 342 15.66 -18.08 47.89
N LYS A 343 14.56 -18.75 48.25
CA LYS A 343 14.04 -18.74 49.63
C LYS A 343 13.62 -20.12 50.14
N GLU A 344 14.53 -21.09 50.10
CA GLU A 344 14.45 -22.23 51.03
C GLU A 344 15.45 -22.02 52.17
N GLY A 345 14.93 -21.52 53.30
CA GLY A 345 15.72 -21.31 54.50
C GLY A 345 14.98 -20.52 55.58
N GLU A 346 13.86 -21.05 56.07
CA GLU A 346 13.41 -21.04 57.49
C GLU A 346 11.88 -21.22 57.56
N ALA A 347 11.48 -22.43 57.93
CA ALA A 347 10.12 -22.73 58.34
C ALA A 347 9.92 -22.36 59.81
N ALA A 348 8.89 -21.56 60.13
CA ALA A 348 7.95 -21.87 61.21
C ALA A 348 6.75 -20.89 61.29
N SER A 349 5.57 -21.50 61.15
CA SER A 349 4.34 -21.29 61.94
C SER A 349 3.19 -20.42 61.41
N ALA A 350 2.04 -21.13 61.33
CA ALA A 350 0.67 -20.74 61.71
C ALA A 350 -0.31 -20.18 60.65
N ALA A 351 -1.19 -21.11 60.23
CA ALA A 351 -2.66 -21.06 60.21
C ALA A 351 -3.42 -20.13 59.24
N ASP A 352 -4.15 -20.80 58.34
CA ASP A 352 -5.57 -20.66 57.96
C ASP A 352 -6.08 -19.27 57.55
N ASP A 353 -6.45 -19.13 56.27
CA ASP A 353 -7.78 -18.68 55.88
C ASP A 353 -8.00 -18.87 54.36
N THR A 354 -9.08 -19.58 54.04
CA THR A 354 -9.71 -19.73 52.72
C THR A 354 -10.16 -18.40 52.14
N GLU A 355 -9.90 -18.14 50.84
CA GLU A 355 -10.86 -17.52 49.92
C GLU A 355 -10.55 -17.91 48.46
N GLU A 356 -11.59 -18.41 47.77
CA GLU A 356 -11.64 -18.58 46.31
C GLU A 356 -11.67 -17.20 45.63
N GLY A 357 -10.83 -16.99 44.61
CA GLY A 357 -10.84 -15.80 43.78
C GLY A 357 -10.46 -16.13 42.33
N PRO A 358 -11.13 -15.55 41.32
CA PRO A 358 -11.21 -16.10 39.97
C PRO A 358 -9.92 -15.90 39.18
N SER A 359 -9.50 -16.94 38.45
CA SER A 359 -8.42 -16.88 37.46
C SER A 359 -8.75 -15.82 36.41
N ARG A 360 -8.04 -14.69 36.50
CA ARG A 360 -8.11 -13.58 35.55
C ARG A 360 -7.56 -14.03 34.20
N SER A 361 -8.43 -14.19 33.22
CA SER A 361 -8.06 -14.15 31.82
C SER A 361 -7.63 -12.71 31.49
N SER A 362 -6.32 -12.50 31.31
CA SER A 362 -5.80 -11.28 30.71
C SER A 362 -6.20 -11.27 29.23
N GLU A 363 -7.20 -10.46 28.89
CA GLU A 363 -7.46 -10.08 27.50
C GLU A 363 -6.23 -9.32 26.95
N PRO A 364 -5.64 -9.74 25.83
CA PRO A 364 -4.72 -8.87 25.12
C PRO A 364 -5.55 -7.87 24.32
N GLU A 365 -5.38 -6.59 24.65
CA GLU A 365 -5.89 -5.48 23.85
C GLU A 365 -5.57 -5.68 22.36
N SER A 366 -6.58 -5.42 21.53
CA SER A 366 -6.54 -5.53 20.07
C SER A 366 -5.45 -4.62 19.47
N ARG A 367 -4.21 -5.10 19.41
CA ARG A 367 -3.15 -4.53 18.58
C ARG A 367 -3.37 -4.98 17.14
N ARG A 368 -3.88 -4.07 16.31
CA ARG A 368 -4.00 -4.24 14.87
C ARG A 368 -2.72 -3.71 14.23
N ALA A 369 -1.85 -4.60 13.77
CA ALA A 369 -0.93 -4.29 12.68
C ALA A 369 -1.73 -4.46 11.37
N ALA A 370 -1.86 -3.38 10.60
CA ALA A 370 -2.37 -3.48 9.24
C ALA A 370 -1.23 -4.00 8.37
N ILE A 371 -1.27 -5.29 8.04
CA ILE A 371 -0.38 -5.87 7.04
C ILE A 371 -1.06 -5.63 5.68
N SER A 372 -0.63 -4.59 4.96
CA SER A 372 -0.96 -4.39 3.55
C SER A 372 0.04 -5.19 2.72
N SER A 373 -0.31 -6.43 2.39
CA SER A 373 0.42 -7.19 1.36
C SER A 373 -0.29 -6.97 0.02
N SER A 374 0.30 -6.15 -0.85
CA SER A 374 -0.04 -6.06 -2.27
C SER A 374 0.99 -6.87 -3.05
N SER A 375 0.63 -8.11 -3.40
CA SER A 375 1.41 -8.94 -4.32
C SER A 375 0.84 -8.76 -5.72
N GLN A 376 1.60 -8.13 -6.62
CA GLN A 376 1.25 -8.10 -8.05
C GLN A 376 1.68 -9.42 -8.70
N GLN A 377 0.75 -10.13 -9.34
CA GLN A 377 1.06 -11.18 -10.31
C GLN A 377 1.24 -10.52 -11.68
N SER A 378 2.44 -10.57 -12.25
CA SER A 378 2.67 -10.35 -13.68
C SER A 378 2.32 -11.64 -14.43
N ASN A 379 1.51 -11.52 -15.48
CA ASN A 379 1.05 -12.64 -16.27
C ASN A 379 1.79 -12.60 -17.62
N GLU A 380 3.01 -13.17 -17.67
CA GLU A 380 3.68 -13.45 -18.94
C GLU A 380 3.67 -14.95 -19.22
N GLN A 381 2.99 -15.29 -20.31
CA GLN A 381 2.80 -16.65 -20.79
C GLN A 381 3.94 -16.97 -21.77
N THR A 382 4.94 -17.72 -21.32
CA THR A 382 5.86 -18.46 -22.20
C THR A 382 6.25 -19.78 -21.53
N ASP A 383 6.07 -20.88 -22.25
CA ASP A 383 6.20 -22.28 -21.81
C ASP A 383 7.28 -22.98 -22.67
N PRO A 384 7.93 -24.08 -22.25
CA PRO A 384 9.11 -24.05 -21.36
C PRO A 384 10.29 -24.96 -21.81
N GLU A 385 11.42 -24.91 -21.09
CA GLU A 385 12.36 -26.04 -20.91
C GLU A 385 12.66 -26.23 -19.40
N PRO A 386 12.97 -27.46 -18.91
CA PRO A 386 12.84 -27.80 -17.49
C PRO A 386 14.20 -27.89 -16.78
N GLU A 387 14.51 -26.97 -15.86
CA GLU A 387 15.58 -27.15 -14.87
C GLU A 387 15.18 -26.57 -13.50
N GLU A 388 15.28 -27.41 -12.45
CA GLU A 388 15.38 -27.16 -11.00
C GLU A 388 14.54 -26.06 -10.28
N ASN A 389 13.48 -26.50 -9.55
CA ASN A 389 12.79 -25.85 -8.41
C ASN A 389 12.99 -24.32 -8.24
N ASP A 390 12.02 -23.57 -8.78
CA ASP A 390 12.05 -22.13 -9.02
C ASP A 390 11.37 -21.27 -7.95
N ALA A 391 10.83 -21.85 -6.87
CA ALA A 391 9.85 -21.17 -6.03
C ALA A 391 10.26 -19.76 -5.52
N LYS A 392 11.55 -19.43 -5.35
CA LYS A 392 12.08 -18.05 -5.18
C LYS A 392 13.56 -17.85 -5.58
N LYS A 393 14.15 -18.67 -6.46
CA LYS A 393 15.57 -18.49 -6.86
C LYS A 393 15.69 -17.32 -7.85
N GLY A 394 15.70 -16.09 -7.33
CA GLY A 394 15.84 -14.87 -8.12
C GLY A 394 14.86 -13.75 -7.77
N TRP A 395 14.18 -13.82 -6.61
CA TRP A 395 13.35 -12.70 -6.14
C TRP A 395 14.25 -11.58 -5.59
N GLU A 396 14.14 -10.39 -6.18
CA GLU A 396 14.91 -9.22 -5.78
C GLU A 396 14.01 -8.20 -5.06
N PRO A 397 14.55 -7.39 -4.11
CA PRO A 397 13.77 -6.37 -3.39
C PRO A 397 13.06 -5.37 -4.31
N GLU A 398 13.63 -5.08 -5.48
CA GLU A 398 13.06 -4.17 -6.48
C GLU A 398 11.73 -4.64 -7.06
N TYR A 399 11.43 -5.94 -6.96
CA TYR A 399 10.14 -6.52 -7.39
C TYR A 399 9.02 -6.27 -6.37
N GLY A 400 9.35 -5.71 -5.20
CA GLY A 400 8.42 -5.58 -4.08
C GLY A 400 8.18 -6.91 -3.38
N GLY A 401 6.99 -7.08 -2.79
CA GLY A 401 6.58 -8.32 -2.11
C GLY A 401 7.30 -8.64 -0.79
N PHE A 402 8.26 -7.82 -0.37
CA PHE A 402 8.83 -7.86 0.98
C PHE A 402 7.80 -7.35 2.01
N THR A 403 7.94 -7.79 3.26
CA THR A 403 7.11 -7.30 4.38
C THR A 403 7.91 -6.27 5.16
N SER A 404 7.33 -5.09 5.32
CA SER A 404 7.87 -3.97 6.06
C SER A 404 7.15 -3.82 7.40
N TYR A 405 7.89 -3.48 8.46
CA TYR A 405 7.34 -3.10 9.76
C TYR A 405 7.66 -1.63 9.97
N ILE A 406 6.74 -0.86 10.54
CA ILE A 406 6.91 0.59 10.72
C ILE A 406 6.44 1.01 12.11
N ALA A 407 7.05 2.06 12.65
CA ALA A 407 6.58 2.69 13.87
C ALA A 407 5.25 3.44 13.63
N LYS A 408 4.30 3.27 14.55
CA LYS A 408 2.95 3.83 14.37
C LYS A 408 2.97 5.36 14.45
N GLY A 409 2.67 6.01 13.33
CA GLY A 409 2.59 7.47 13.24
C GLY A 409 3.91 8.15 12.91
N GLU A 410 4.90 7.36 12.49
CA GLU A 410 6.23 7.79 12.07
C GLU A 410 6.49 7.29 10.64
N ASP A 411 7.54 7.80 10.01
CA ASP A 411 8.02 7.44 8.69
C ASP A 411 9.29 6.57 8.72
N GLU A 412 9.65 6.07 9.91
CA GLU A 412 10.76 5.14 10.13
C GLU A 412 10.30 3.69 9.94
N GLU A 413 10.96 3.00 8.99
CA GLU A 413 10.89 1.56 8.72
C GLU A 413 11.87 0.79 9.61
#